data_AF-A0A254TLX0-F1
#
_entry.id   AF-A0A254TLX0-F1
#
_cell.length_a   1.000
_cell.length_b   1.000
_cell.length_c   1.000
_cell.angle_alpha   90.00
_cell.angle_beta   90.00
_cell.angle_gamma   90.00
#
_symmetry.space_group_name_H-M   'P 1'
#
loop_
_entity.id
_entity.type
_entity.pdbx_description
1 polymer ?
#
loop_
_entity_poly.entity_id
_entity_poly.type
_entity_poly.pdbx_seq_one_letter_code
_entity_poly.pdbx_strand_id
1 'polypeptide(L)'
;MASSLSSQRTLSGFPLLTAEEFETACHAFLGRVHVVDDSKVGWSSIRLDQRATGPILSIARDIGHVGTRDRDEPLPDPEMNEELQWKASEEDPEALIRAPETSVHLQVIYNILLSPTYHVPVLYFQLRQDNHPGPLGIDAVYQYLVPEQYRKELQSIGIMGGISFGYRPDSGTPAFFVHPCQTTDAMRHIAGQLCLTPEIYLIIWLGLVGNRLGLQLPKELFTVEGMETFQGTA
;
A
#
# COMPACT_ATOMS: atom_id res chain seq x y z
N MET A 1 12.97 9.58 40.40
CA MET A 1 13.24 10.29 39.14
C MET A 1 12.09 9.96 38.21
N ALA A 2 11.18 10.91 38.01
CA ALA A 2 10.02 10.72 37.15
C ALA A 2 10.46 10.93 35.70
N SER A 3 10.47 9.84 34.92
CA SER A 3 10.77 9.91 33.49
C SER A 3 9.62 10.61 32.77
N SER A 4 9.98 11.61 31.99
CA SER A 4 9.10 12.52 31.25
C SER A 4 8.06 11.77 30.44
N LEU A 5 6.79 11.87 30.81
CA LEU A 5 5.67 11.67 29.90
C LEU A 5 5.86 12.68 28.77
N SER A 6 6.23 12.20 27.58
CA SER A 6 6.24 13.04 26.38
C SER A 6 4.82 13.58 26.20
N SER A 7 4.63 14.88 26.44
CA SER A 7 3.39 15.57 26.12
C SER A 7 3.12 15.38 24.64
N GLN A 8 2.28 14.41 24.29
CA GLN A 8 1.89 14.19 22.90
C GLN A 8 1.15 15.42 22.42
N ARG A 9 1.82 16.24 21.60
CA ARG A 9 1.27 17.48 21.06
C ARG A 9 0.12 17.10 20.13
N THR A 10 -1.09 17.58 20.44
CA THR A 10 -2.25 17.42 19.56
C THR A 10 -2.11 18.29 18.33
N LEU A 11 -2.77 17.92 17.23
CA LEU A 11 -2.80 18.70 16.01
C LEU A 11 -3.37 20.11 16.25
N SER A 12 -2.78 21.10 15.60
CA SER A 12 -3.13 22.52 15.68
C SER A 12 -4.23 22.93 14.69
N GLY A 13 -4.36 22.24 13.55
CA GLY A 13 -5.17 22.68 12.42
C GLY A 13 -6.05 21.60 11.76
N PHE A 14 -6.45 20.57 12.51
CA PHE A 14 -7.21 19.43 11.97
C PHE A 14 -8.40 19.88 11.09
N PRO A 15 -8.59 19.31 9.87
CA PRO A 15 -7.93 18.13 9.30
C PRO A 15 -6.64 18.40 8.51
N LEU A 16 -6.11 19.63 8.56
CA LEU A 16 -4.88 20.01 7.88
C LEU A 16 -3.67 19.72 8.76
N LEU A 17 -2.52 19.49 8.12
CA LEU A 17 -1.22 19.32 8.75
C LEU A 17 -0.28 20.44 8.34
N THR A 18 0.46 20.94 9.33
CA THR A 18 1.69 21.69 9.09
C THR A 18 2.84 20.76 8.69
N ALA A 19 3.90 21.32 8.12
CA ALA A 19 5.10 20.55 7.79
C ALA A 19 5.74 19.89 9.02
N GLU A 20 5.79 20.61 10.15
CA GLU A 20 6.33 20.11 11.43
C GLU A 20 5.48 18.96 11.98
N GLU A 21 4.14 19.07 11.92
CA GLU A 21 3.25 17.99 12.34
C GLU A 21 3.41 16.76 11.45
N PHE A 22 3.48 16.94 10.13
CA PHE A 22 3.69 15.83 9.21
C PHE A 22 5.05 15.15 9.42
N GLU A 23 6.11 15.92 9.62
CA GLU A 23 7.44 15.39 9.96
C GLU A 23 7.42 14.62 11.29
N THR A 24 6.80 15.19 12.32
CA THR A 24 6.61 14.55 13.63
C THR A 24 5.83 13.24 13.50
N ALA A 25 4.77 13.24 12.69
CA ALA A 25 3.98 12.04 12.41
C ALA A 25 4.81 10.94 11.75
N CYS A 26 5.61 11.30 10.74
CA CYS A 26 6.49 10.37 10.05
C CYS A 26 7.53 9.76 10.99
N HIS A 27 8.17 10.57 11.84
CA HIS A 27 9.15 10.09 12.81
C HIS A 27 8.54 9.17 13.86
N ALA A 28 7.39 9.55 14.42
CA ALA A 28 6.69 8.74 15.40
C ALA A 28 6.27 7.39 14.80
N PHE A 29 5.66 7.41 13.62
CA PHE A 29 5.26 6.21 12.90
C PHE A 29 6.46 5.32 12.55
N LEU A 30 7.56 5.90 12.06
CA LEU A 30 8.79 5.17 11.78
C LEU A 30 9.32 4.49 13.04
N GLY A 31 9.36 5.21 14.17
CA GLY A 31 9.74 4.67 15.47
C GLY A 31 8.87 3.48 15.89
N ARG A 32 7.53 3.61 15.75
CA ARG A 32 6.58 2.51 16.03
C ARG A 32 6.86 1.29 15.17
N VAL A 33 7.15 1.46 13.88
CA VAL A 33 7.45 0.36 12.97
C VAL A 33 8.76 -0.34 13.34
N HIS A 34 9.80 0.39 13.74
CA HIS A 34 11.08 -0.21 14.15
C HIS A 34 11.01 -1.01 15.46
N VAL A 35 10.01 -0.75 16.31
CA VAL A 35 9.75 -1.58 17.51
C VAL A 35 9.12 -2.91 17.11
N VAL A 36 8.39 -2.95 16.00
CA VAL A 36 7.81 -4.17 15.44
C VAL A 36 8.88 -4.88 14.60
N ASP A 37 8.99 -6.19 14.78
CA ASP A 37 9.89 -7.03 13.99
C ASP A 37 9.56 -6.94 12.49
N ASP A 38 10.56 -6.65 11.66
CA ASP A 38 10.44 -6.45 10.20
C ASP A 38 9.72 -7.62 9.52
N SER A 39 9.92 -8.84 10.02
CA SER A 39 9.29 -10.05 9.50
C SER A 39 7.76 -10.05 9.62
N LYS A 40 7.20 -9.27 10.55
CA LYS A 40 5.76 -9.19 10.83
C LYS A 40 5.07 -8.07 10.05
N VAL A 41 5.83 -7.09 9.60
CA VAL A 41 5.29 -5.90 8.93
C VAL A 41 5.00 -6.18 7.45
N GLY A 42 5.77 -7.08 6.83
CA GLY A 42 5.60 -7.45 5.43
C GLY A 42 6.01 -6.34 4.44
N TRP A 43 6.76 -5.33 4.91
CA TRP A 43 7.38 -4.31 4.08
C TRP A 43 8.86 -4.65 3.88
N SER A 44 9.35 -4.51 2.64
CA SER A 44 10.76 -4.76 2.33
C SER A 44 11.66 -3.60 2.74
N SER A 45 11.12 -2.39 2.84
CA SER A 45 11.80 -1.27 3.50
C SER A 45 10.82 -0.19 3.96
N ILE A 46 11.21 0.55 4.99
CA ILE A 46 10.59 1.81 5.38
C ILE A 46 11.70 2.81 5.71
N ARG A 47 11.58 4.05 5.23
CA ARG A 47 12.55 5.10 5.50
C ARG A 47 11.92 6.48 5.44
N LEU A 48 12.49 7.41 6.20
CA LEU A 48 12.15 8.82 6.14
C LEU A 48 13.30 9.59 5.49
N ASP A 49 12.99 10.26 4.40
CA ASP A 49 13.93 10.96 3.54
C ASP A 49 13.67 12.47 3.61
N GLN A 50 14.69 13.27 3.93
CA GLN A 50 14.59 14.73 3.83
C GLN A 50 14.96 15.19 2.42
N ARG A 51 14.09 16.00 1.79
CA ARG A 51 14.29 16.56 0.45
C ARG A 51 14.02 18.07 0.46
N ALA A 52 14.38 18.74 -0.63
CA ALA A 52 14.11 20.18 -0.79
C ALA A 52 12.61 20.52 -0.69
N THR A 53 11.74 19.58 -1.03
CA THR A 53 10.28 19.71 -0.96
C THR A 53 9.69 19.35 0.40
N GLY A 54 10.51 18.98 1.39
CA GLY A 54 10.10 18.51 2.71
C GLY A 54 10.35 17.02 2.94
N PRO A 55 9.90 16.48 4.09
CA PRO A 55 10.07 15.08 4.45
C PRO A 55 9.24 14.16 3.55
N ILE A 56 9.77 12.97 3.28
CA ILE A 56 9.13 11.94 2.47
C ILE A 56 9.22 10.61 3.20
N LEU A 57 8.06 10.04 3.56
CA LEU A 57 7.98 8.68 4.09
C LEU A 57 7.88 7.70 2.93
N SER A 58 8.91 6.88 2.74
CA SER A 58 8.98 5.87 1.69
C SER A 58 8.77 4.48 2.27
N ILE A 59 7.87 3.70 1.67
CA ILE A 59 7.60 2.31 2.06
C ILE A 59 7.70 1.45 0.79
N ALA A 60 8.49 0.38 0.82
CA ALA A 60 8.55 -0.60 -0.26
C ALA A 60 7.97 -1.93 0.21
N ARG A 61 7.30 -2.63 -0.69
CA ARG A 61 6.72 -3.95 -0.44
C ARG A 61 6.84 -4.81 -1.68
N ASP A 62 7.17 -6.08 -1.46
CA ASP A 62 7.10 -7.11 -2.50
C ASP A 62 5.70 -7.73 -2.53
N ILE A 63 5.14 -7.86 -3.73
CA ILE A 63 3.77 -8.37 -3.95
C ILE A 63 3.77 -9.91 -4.13
N GLY A 64 4.95 -10.50 -4.31
CA GLY A 64 5.14 -11.95 -4.46
C GLY A 64 5.22 -12.39 -5.92
N HIS A 65 5.46 -13.69 -6.12
CA HIS A 65 5.62 -14.29 -7.43
C HIS A 65 4.28 -14.41 -8.16
N VAL A 66 4.13 -13.69 -9.27
CA VAL A 66 3.05 -13.93 -10.22
C VAL A 66 3.55 -15.00 -11.19
N GLY A 67 3.09 -16.23 -11.01
CA GLY A 67 3.21 -17.24 -12.05
C GLY A 67 2.47 -16.75 -13.28
N THR A 68 3.12 -16.77 -14.45
CA THR A 68 2.46 -16.55 -15.72
C THR A 68 1.43 -17.65 -15.90
N ARG A 69 0.18 -17.41 -15.47
CA ARG A 69 -0.94 -18.22 -15.92
C ARG A 69 -1.07 -17.99 -17.41
N ASP A 70 -0.52 -18.91 -18.17
CA ASP A 70 -0.70 -18.97 -19.61
C ASP A 70 -2.20 -18.97 -19.87
N ARG A 71 -2.67 -17.88 -20.46
CA ARG A 71 -4.07 -17.68 -20.80
C ARG A 71 -4.20 -18.24 -22.21
N ASP A 72 -4.48 -19.55 -22.29
CA ASP A 72 -5.27 -20.23 -23.33
C ASP A 72 -5.01 -21.75 -23.27
N GLU A 73 -5.57 -22.45 -22.27
CA GLU A 73 -5.92 -23.86 -22.46
C GLU A 73 -7.44 -23.93 -22.69
N PRO A 74 -7.90 -24.40 -23.86
CA PRO A 74 -9.31 -24.68 -24.08
C PRO A 74 -9.77 -25.78 -23.12
N LEU A 75 -10.90 -25.54 -22.44
CA LEU A 75 -11.60 -26.57 -21.67
C LEU A 75 -11.85 -27.78 -22.58
N PRO A 76 -11.47 -29.02 -22.19
CA PRO A 76 -11.87 -30.19 -22.94
C PRO A 76 -13.39 -30.39 -22.80
N ASP A 77 -14.04 -30.52 -23.95
CA ASP A 77 -15.47 -30.79 -24.11
C ASP A 77 -15.88 -32.03 -23.29
N PRO A 78 -17.01 -32.01 -22.55
CA PRO A 78 -17.38 -33.10 -21.67
C PRO A 78 -18.29 -34.10 -22.40
N GLU A 79 -17.89 -34.65 -23.54
CA GLU A 79 -18.63 -35.75 -24.17
C GLU A 79 -17.70 -36.81 -24.79
N MET A 80 -17.84 -38.04 -24.29
CA MET A 80 -17.29 -39.32 -24.80
C MET A 80 -15.78 -39.52 -24.59
N ASN A 81 -15.27 -40.61 -24.03
CA ASN A 81 -15.73 -41.99 -23.98
C ASN A 81 -14.96 -42.74 -22.87
N GLU A 82 -15.66 -43.64 -22.18
CA GLU A 82 -15.13 -44.54 -21.15
C GLU A 82 -14.13 -45.53 -21.77
N GLU A 83 -12.81 -45.30 -21.62
CA GLU A 83 -11.80 -46.36 -21.82
C GLU A 83 -10.44 -45.95 -21.22
N LEU A 84 -10.37 -45.75 -19.90
CA LEU A 84 -9.11 -45.67 -19.16
C LEU A 84 -8.88 -46.98 -18.39
N GLN A 85 -8.66 -48.05 -19.16
CA GLN A 85 -8.06 -49.29 -18.69
C GLN A 85 -6.53 -49.20 -18.80
N TRP A 86 -5.88 -48.98 -17.65
CA TRP A 86 -4.51 -49.40 -17.24
C TRP A 86 -3.42 -49.61 -18.33
N LYS A 87 -2.31 -48.86 -18.21
CA LYS A 87 -0.90 -49.34 -18.31
C LYS A 87 0.05 -48.19 -17.97
N ALA A 88 0.77 -48.31 -16.85
CA ALA A 88 2.13 -48.85 -16.76
C ALA A 88 3.18 -47.79 -17.12
N SER A 89 4.01 -47.48 -16.13
CA SER A 89 5.13 -46.54 -16.18
C SER A 89 6.04 -46.79 -17.38
N GLU A 90 6.20 -45.77 -18.22
CA GLU A 90 7.38 -45.59 -19.05
C GLU A 90 7.92 -44.19 -18.73
N GLU A 91 9.04 -44.13 -18.03
CA GLU A 91 9.83 -42.89 -17.92
C GLU A 91 10.36 -42.58 -19.32
N ASP A 92 9.66 -41.70 -20.02
CA ASP A 92 10.07 -41.15 -21.30
C ASP A 92 11.26 -40.18 -21.08
N PRO A 93 12.46 -40.47 -21.61
CA PRO A 93 13.57 -39.53 -21.58
C PRO A 93 13.36 -38.29 -22.47
N GLU A 94 12.25 -38.20 -23.22
CA GLU A 94 11.79 -37.00 -23.93
C GLU A 94 10.77 -36.16 -23.14
N ALA A 95 10.67 -36.34 -21.81
CA ALA A 95 9.94 -35.39 -20.96
C ALA A 95 10.46 -33.96 -21.21
N LEU A 96 9.65 -33.16 -21.93
CA LEU A 96 9.90 -31.74 -22.17
C LEU A 96 10.31 -31.09 -20.85
N ILE A 97 11.55 -30.60 -20.80
CA ILE A 97 12.03 -29.79 -19.68
C ILE A 97 11.03 -28.65 -19.55
N ARG A 98 10.16 -28.68 -18.53
CA ARG A 98 9.32 -27.53 -18.19
C ARG A 98 10.29 -26.38 -18.02
N ALA A 99 10.21 -25.40 -18.93
CA ALA A 99 10.99 -24.18 -18.79
C ALA A 99 10.78 -23.68 -17.36
N PRO A 100 11.85 -23.29 -16.64
CA PRO A 100 11.69 -22.80 -15.28
C PRO A 100 10.65 -21.69 -15.34
N GLU A 101 9.54 -21.85 -14.62
CA GLU A 101 8.49 -20.84 -14.60
C GLU A 101 9.16 -19.51 -14.27
N THR A 102 9.22 -18.61 -15.24
CA THR A 102 9.84 -17.30 -15.10
C THR A 102 9.03 -16.55 -14.06
N SER A 103 9.44 -16.71 -12.81
CA SER A 103 8.72 -16.21 -11.66
C SER A 103 8.94 -14.71 -11.63
N VAL A 104 7.90 -13.96 -11.99
CA VAL A 104 7.97 -12.50 -12.07
C VAL A 104 7.88 -11.95 -10.65
N HIS A 105 8.91 -11.25 -10.20
CA HIS A 105 8.89 -10.50 -8.95
C HIS A 105 8.31 -9.10 -9.18
N LEU A 106 7.33 -8.74 -8.36
CA LEU A 106 6.69 -7.43 -8.39
C LEU A 106 6.97 -6.70 -7.08
N GLN A 107 7.39 -5.45 -7.20
CA GLN A 107 7.63 -4.57 -6.08
C GLN A 107 6.87 -3.27 -6.24
N VAL A 108 6.19 -2.83 -5.18
CA VAL A 108 5.58 -1.51 -5.10
C VAL A 108 6.38 -0.61 -4.18
N ILE A 109 6.55 0.64 -4.60
CA ILE A 109 7.20 1.69 -3.81
C ILE A 109 6.19 2.80 -3.60
N TYR A 110 5.85 3.05 -2.35
CA TYR A 110 5.01 4.14 -1.90
C TYR A 110 5.87 5.29 -1.38
N ASN A 111 5.48 6.52 -1.71
CA ASN A 111 6.10 7.74 -1.23
C ASN A 111 5.00 8.67 -0.75
N ILE A 112 5.05 9.04 0.53
CA ILE A 112 4.06 9.90 1.17
C ILE A 112 4.69 11.26 1.40
N LEU A 113 4.06 12.29 0.86
CA LEU A 113 4.50 13.68 0.95
C LEU A 113 3.36 14.55 1.47
N LEU A 114 3.69 15.68 2.10
CA LEU A 114 2.68 16.69 2.43
C LEU A 114 2.35 17.53 1.18
N SER A 115 1.07 17.68 0.86
CA SER A 115 0.65 18.59 -0.21
C SER A 115 0.88 20.05 0.20
N PRO A 116 1.62 20.85 -0.59
CA PRO A 116 1.77 22.27 -0.30
C PRO A 116 0.48 23.07 -0.52
N THR A 117 -0.45 22.54 -1.33
CA THR A 117 -1.72 23.21 -1.65
C THR A 117 -2.85 22.78 -0.73
N TYR A 118 -2.95 21.47 -0.46
CA TYR A 118 -4.05 20.92 0.34
C TYR A 118 -3.72 20.76 1.81
N HIS A 119 -2.45 20.89 2.22
CA HIS A 119 -1.98 20.70 3.59
C HIS A 119 -2.44 19.35 4.19
N VAL A 120 -2.47 18.30 3.38
CA VAL A 120 -2.74 16.92 3.79
C VAL A 120 -1.75 15.98 3.09
N PRO A 121 -1.50 14.77 3.62
CA PRO A 121 -0.58 13.85 2.97
C PRO A 121 -1.14 13.35 1.61
N VAL A 122 -0.23 13.08 0.69
CA VAL A 122 -0.48 12.58 -0.66
C VAL A 122 0.35 11.33 -0.87
N LEU A 123 -0.31 10.26 -1.33
CA LEU A 123 0.33 8.99 -1.62
C LEU A 123 0.69 8.92 -3.10
N TYR A 124 1.99 8.96 -3.40
CA TYR A 124 2.54 8.58 -4.69
C TYR A 124 3.00 7.13 -4.67
N PHE A 125 2.87 6.42 -5.78
CA PHE A 125 3.33 5.04 -5.86
C PHE A 125 3.77 4.63 -7.27
N GLN A 126 4.62 3.62 -7.32
CA GLN A 126 5.10 2.99 -8.54
C GLN A 126 5.08 1.47 -8.35
N LEU A 127 4.54 0.75 -9.32
CA LEU A 127 4.66 -0.71 -9.40
C LEU A 127 5.80 -1.04 -10.36
N ARG A 128 6.75 -1.86 -9.93
CA ARG A 128 7.94 -2.27 -10.69
C ARG A 128 7.99 -3.79 -10.83
N GLN A 129 8.68 -4.21 -11.89
CA GLN A 129 8.92 -5.60 -12.22
C GLN A 129 10.41 -5.75 -12.58
N ASP A 130 11.08 -6.77 -12.07
CA ASP A 130 12.55 -6.91 -12.19
C ASP A 130 13.07 -6.90 -13.64
N ASN A 131 12.27 -7.41 -14.58
CA ASN A 131 12.62 -7.49 -16.01
C ASN A 131 12.00 -6.37 -16.87
N HIS A 132 11.41 -5.34 -16.25
CA HIS A 132 10.79 -4.23 -16.97
C HIS A 132 11.57 -2.92 -16.74
N PRO A 133 11.92 -2.16 -17.80
CA PRO A 133 12.78 -0.99 -17.69
C PRO A 133 12.15 0.22 -16.96
N GLY A 134 10.87 0.15 -16.61
CA GLY A 134 10.15 1.24 -15.97
C GLY A 134 9.01 0.79 -15.05
N PRO A 135 8.23 1.74 -14.50
CA PRO A 135 7.03 1.39 -13.76
C PRO A 135 6.00 0.75 -14.70
N LEU A 136 5.23 -0.20 -14.17
CA LEU A 136 4.11 -0.81 -14.87
C LEU A 136 2.96 0.18 -15.04
N GLY A 137 2.14 -0.02 -16.08
CA GLY A 137 0.99 0.81 -16.38
C GLY A 137 -0.17 0.64 -15.39
N ILE A 138 -1.20 1.48 -15.56
CA ILE A 138 -2.37 1.53 -14.68
C ILE A 138 -3.16 0.20 -14.66
N ASP A 139 -3.19 -0.55 -15.75
CA ASP A 139 -3.88 -1.85 -15.81
C ASP A 139 -3.25 -2.87 -14.85
N ALA A 140 -1.91 -2.93 -14.82
CA ALA A 140 -1.18 -3.77 -13.89
C ALA A 140 -1.36 -3.33 -12.43
N VAL A 141 -1.47 -2.01 -12.19
CA VAL A 141 -1.83 -1.49 -10.86
C VAL A 141 -3.19 -2.02 -10.41
N TYR A 142 -4.22 -1.94 -11.26
CA TYR A 142 -5.55 -2.47 -10.91
C TYR A 142 -5.55 -3.99 -10.74
N GLN A 143 -4.76 -4.70 -11.55
CA GLN A 143 -4.68 -6.16 -11.51
C GLN A 143 -4.00 -6.65 -10.23
N TYR A 144 -2.82 -6.12 -9.90
CA TYR A 144 -1.94 -6.68 -8.87
C TYR A 144 -1.95 -5.92 -7.55
N LEU A 145 -2.26 -4.61 -7.56
CA LEU A 145 -2.16 -3.77 -6.37
C LEU A 145 -3.50 -3.45 -5.73
N VAL A 146 -4.53 -3.20 -6.56
CA VAL A 146 -5.86 -2.81 -6.08
C VAL A 146 -6.69 -4.06 -5.75
N PRO A 147 -7.11 -4.25 -4.48
CA PRO A 147 -8.03 -5.32 -4.11
C PRO A 147 -9.33 -5.25 -4.92
N GLU A 148 -9.87 -6.40 -5.31
CA GLU A 148 -11.02 -6.48 -6.23
C GLU A 148 -12.24 -5.67 -5.76
N GLN A 149 -12.52 -5.71 -4.47
CA GLN A 149 -13.58 -4.94 -3.80
C GLN A 149 -13.47 -3.42 -4.01
N TYR A 150 -12.28 -2.90 -4.29
CA TYR A 150 -12.01 -1.46 -4.42
C TYR A 150 -11.83 -1.02 -5.88
N ARG A 151 -11.70 -1.95 -6.84
CA ARG A 151 -11.48 -1.62 -8.25
C ARG A 151 -12.59 -0.74 -8.83
N LYS A 152 -13.86 -1.11 -8.61
CA LYS A 152 -15.01 -0.34 -9.13
C LYS A 152 -15.09 1.06 -8.53
N GLU A 153 -14.79 1.21 -7.25
CA GLU A 153 -14.83 2.50 -6.54
C GLU A 153 -13.67 3.41 -6.96
N LEU A 154 -12.48 2.86 -7.23
CA LEU A 154 -11.31 3.61 -7.71
C LEU A 154 -11.38 3.95 -9.20
N GLN A 155 -12.06 3.12 -10.00
CA GLN A 155 -12.34 3.37 -11.42
C GLN A 155 -13.47 4.37 -11.63
N SER A 156 -14.49 4.34 -10.77
CA SER A 156 -15.44 5.43 -10.64
C SER A 156 -14.72 6.62 -10.01
N ILE A 157 -15.11 7.86 -10.29
CA ILE A 157 -14.58 9.03 -9.59
C ILE A 157 -15.19 9.01 -8.17
N GLY A 158 -14.71 8.10 -7.34
CA GLY A 158 -15.24 7.81 -6.01
C GLY A 158 -14.87 8.88 -4.99
N ILE A 159 -15.34 8.68 -3.77
CA ILE A 159 -15.31 9.61 -2.61
C ILE A 159 -13.87 9.93 -2.12
N MET A 160 -12.85 9.53 -2.87
CA MET A 160 -11.47 9.59 -2.41
C MET A 160 -10.45 10.12 -3.43
N GLY A 161 -10.92 10.65 -4.57
CA GLY A 161 -10.04 11.08 -5.64
C GLY A 161 -9.47 9.88 -6.41
N GLY A 162 -9.77 9.78 -7.70
CA GLY A 162 -9.29 8.66 -8.51
C GLY A 162 -7.76 8.58 -8.56
N ILE A 163 -7.23 7.41 -8.91
CA ILE A 163 -5.81 7.24 -9.22
C ILE A 163 -5.48 8.12 -10.41
N SER A 164 -4.54 9.04 -10.22
CA SER A 164 -4.04 9.96 -11.22
C SER A 164 -2.59 9.65 -11.57
N PHE A 165 -2.11 10.16 -12.70
CA PHE A 165 -0.71 10.03 -13.12
C PHE A 165 -0.07 11.41 -13.22
N GLY A 166 1.15 11.54 -12.71
CA GLY A 166 1.87 12.81 -12.71
C GLY A 166 3.35 12.63 -12.37
N TYR A 167 3.99 13.71 -11.93
CA TYR A 167 5.40 13.71 -11.56
C TYR A 167 5.55 13.96 -10.07
N ARG A 168 6.45 13.21 -9.42
CA ARG A 168 6.74 13.41 -7.99
C ARG A 168 7.45 14.76 -7.80
N PRO A 169 7.01 15.60 -6.84
CA PRO A 169 7.59 16.93 -6.62
C PRO A 169 9.09 16.93 -6.28
N ASP A 170 9.57 15.88 -5.61
CA ASP A 170 10.94 15.79 -5.11
C ASP A 170 11.97 15.41 -6.18
N SER A 171 11.58 14.56 -7.13
CA SER A 171 12.52 13.96 -8.09
C SER A 171 12.14 14.17 -9.55
N GLY A 172 10.94 14.69 -9.84
CA GLY A 172 10.43 14.81 -11.20
C GLY A 172 10.23 13.47 -11.91
N THR A 173 10.13 12.36 -11.16
CA THR A 173 9.92 11.03 -11.76
C THR A 173 8.43 10.78 -11.97
N PRO A 174 8.03 10.14 -13.10
CA PRO A 174 6.63 9.78 -13.33
C PRO A 174 6.13 8.78 -12.29
N ALA A 175 4.98 9.03 -11.68
CA ALA A 175 4.36 8.15 -10.69
C ALA A 175 2.83 8.29 -10.69
N PHE A 176 2.16 7.23 -10.25
CA PHE A 176 0.74 7.33 -9.91
C PHE A 176 0.57 7.97 -8.55
N PHE A 177 -0.57 8.62 -8.32
CA PHE A 177 -0.89 9.19 -7.02
C PHE A 177 -2.40 9.23 -6.78
N VAL A 178 -2.78 9.25 -5.50
CA VAL A 178 -4.17 9.49 -5.09
C VAL A 178 -4.39 10.98 -4.90
N HIS A 179 -5.38 11.55 -5.58
CA HIS A 179 -5.64 12.97 -5.50
C HIS A 179 -6.21 13.36 -4.12
N PRO A 180 -5.64 14.35 -3.41
CA PRO A 180 -5.98 14.62 -2.00
C PRO A 180 -7.28 15.43 -1.80
N CYS A 181 -8.05 15.73 -2.84
CA CYS A 181 -9.18 16.67 -2.76
C CYS A 181 -10.26 16.28 -1.75
N GLN A 182 -10.46 14.98 -1.51
CA GLN A 182 -11.48 14.48 -0.58
C GLN A 182 -10.89 14.01 0.76
N THR A 183 -9.56 14.10 0.92
CA THR A 183 -8.88 13.66 2.15
C THR A 183 -9.37 14.43 3.37
N THR A 184 -9.59 15.74 3.26
CA THR A 184 -10.02 16.57 4.40
C THR A 184 -11.40 16.15 4.92
N ASP A 185 -12.36 15.94 4.03
CA ASP A 185 -13.73 15.53 4.39
C ASP A 185 -13.76 14.09 4.92
N ALA A 186 -13.01 13.18 4.30
CA ALA A 186 -12.90 11.81 4.78
C ALA A 186 -12.25 11.73 6.16
N MET A 187 -11.18 12.50 6.42
CA MET A 187 -10.54 12.56 7.73
C MET A 187 -11.50 13.11 8.80
N ARG A 188 -12.28 14.16 8.49
CA ARG A 188 -13.32 14.68 9.41
C ARG A 188 -14.39 13.64 9.72
N HIS A 189 -14.82 12.89 8.72
CA HIS A 189 -15.84 11.86 8.90
C HIS A 189 -15.38 10.73 9.83
N ILE A 190 -14.13 10.31 9.71
CA ILE A 190 -13.58 9.18 10.48
C ILE A 190 -13.16 9.59 11.89
N ALA A 191 -12.43 10.71 12.00
CA ALA A 191 -11.91 11.14 13.30
C ALA A 191 -12.93 11.91 14.14
N GLY A 192 -14.01 12.42 13.55
CA GLY A 192 -15.04 13.17 14.26
C GLY A 192 -14.47 14.35 15.05
N GLN A 193 -14.66 14.33 16.38
CA GLN A 193 -14.18 15.35 17.31
C GLN A 193 -12.92 14.93 18.09
N LEU A 194 -12.23 13.87 17.67
CA LEU A 194 -11.05 13.38 18.38
C LEU A 194 -9.90 14.38 18.33
N CYS A 195 -9.27 14.63 19.48
CA CYS A 195 -8.00 15.32 19.56
C CYS A 195 -6.89 14.37 19.10
N LEU A 196 -6.53 14.45 17.82
CA LEU A 196 -5.52 13.57 17.25
C LEU A 196 -4.10 14.06 17.54
N THR A 197 -3.21 13.10 17.79
CA THR A 197 -1.76 13.32 17.65
C THR A 197 -1.36 13.21 16.18
N PRO A 198 -0.22 13.78 15.75
CA PRO A 198 0.26 13.64 14.40
C PRO A 198 0.42 12.18 13.96
N GLU A 199 0.90 11.31 14.85
CA GLU A 199 1.06 9.88 14.57
C GLU A 199 -0.29 9.21 14.29
N ILE A 200 -1.29 9.43 15.16
CA ILE A 200 -2.63 8.82 15.00
C ILE A 200 -3.28 9.33 13.71
N TYR A 201 -3.11 10.61 13.37
CA TYR A 201 -3.59 11.15 12.10
C TYR A 201 -2.99 10.38 10.92
N LEU A 202 -1.67 10.17 10.89
CA LEU A 202 -1.00 9.47 9.80
C LEU A 202 -1.46 8.01 9.70
N ILE A 203 -1.66 7.34 10.84
CA ILE A 203 -2.19 5.97 10.90
C ILE A 203 -3.61 5.90 10.32
N ILE A 204 -4.50 6.81 10.72
CA ILE A 204 -5.87 6.87 10.18
C ILE A 204 -5.83 7.13 8.67
N TRP A 205 -5.02 8.09 8.23
CA TRP A 205 -4.87 8.44 6.83
C TRP A 205 -4.30 7.27 6.00
N LEU A 206 -3.33 6.53 6.54
CA LEU A 206 -2.78 5.31 5.92
C LEU A 206 -3.83 4.21 5.82
N GLY A 207 -4.65 4.02 6.85
CA GLY A 207 -5.78 3.07 6.81
C GLY A 207 -6.81 3.45 5.74
N LEU A 208 -7.05 4.75 5.56
CA LEU A 208 -7.98 5.28 4.59
C LEU A 208 -7.46 5.15 3.14
N VAL A 209 -6.26 5.66 2.86
CA VAL A 209 -5.68 5.71 1.49
C VAL A 209 -4.91 4.44 1.15
N GLY A 210 -4.04 4.01 2.06
CA GLY A 210 -3.08 2.93 1.82
C GLY A 210 -3.76 1.58 1.59
N ASN A 211 -4.78 1.23 2.38
CA ASN A 211 -5.46 -0.05 2.30
C ASN A 211 -6.09 -0.30 0.91
N ARG A 212 -6.53 0.77 0.22
CA ARG A 212 -7.10 0.69 -1.14
C ARG A 212 -6.06 0.35 -2.21
N LEU A 213 -4.80 0.60 -1.93
CA LEU A 213 -3.65 0.38 -2.82
C LEU A 213 -2.71 -0.70 -2.28
N GLY A 214 -3.22 -1.64 -1.48
CA GLY A 214 -2.42 -2.75 -0.94
C GLY A 214 -1.38 -2.37 0.12
N LEU A 215 -1.35 -1.12 0.58
CA LEU A 215 -0.55 -0.70 1.73
C LEU A 215 -1.37 -0.91 3.01
N GLN A 216 -1.33 -2.15 3.51
CA GLN A 216 -2.03 -2.53 4.73
C GLN A 216 -1.15 -2.24 5.95
N LEU A 217 -1.77 -1.74 7.02
CA LEU A 217 -1.11 -1.56 8.31
C LEU A 217 -1.18 -2.88 9.10
N PRO A 218 -0.04 -3.48 9.48
CA PRO A 218 0.00 -4.66 10.34
C PRO A 218 -0.67 -4.40 11.69
N LYS A 219 -1.39 -5.39 12.20
CA LYS A 219 -2.07 -5.32 13.50
C LYS A 219 -1.10 -5.08 14.65
N GLU A 220 0.14 -5.55 14.49
CA GLU A 220 1.24 -5.44 15.46
C GLU A 220 1.57 -3.97 15.78
N LEU A 221 1.39 -3.06 14.82
CA LEU A 221 1.58 -1.62 15.04
C LEU A 221 0.62 -1.06 16.09
N PHE A 222 -0.53 -1.71 16.28
CA PHE A 222 -1.58 -1.30 17.22
C PHE A 222 -1.50 -2.04 18.57
N THR A 223 -0.59 -3.01 18.69
CA THR A 223 -0.38 -3.76 19.95
C THR A 223 0.53 -3.00 20.93
N VAL A 224 1.31 -2.05 20.43
CA VAL A 224 2.20 -1.20 21.21
C VAL A 224 1.41 0.02 21.72
N GLU A 225 0.75 -0.18 22.87
CA GLU A 225 0.02 0.77 23.73
C GLU A 225 -1.01 1.75 23.09
N GLY A 226 -2.23 1.70 23.63
CA GLY A 226 -3.07 2.89 23.78
C GLY A 226 -4.14 3.17 22.71
N MET A 227 -4.56 2.19 21.91
CA MET A 227 -5.87 2.30 21.24
C MET A 227 -6.93 1.73 22.18
N GLU A 228 -7.54 2.60 23.00
CA GLU A 228 -8.78 2.25 23.68
C GLU A 228 -9.78 1.73 22.63
N THR A 229 -10.25 0.51 22.86
CA THR A 229 -11.14 -0.22 21.98
C THR A 229 -12.39 0.59 21.66
N PHE A 230 -12.60 0.88 20.37
CA PHE A 230 -13.88 1.35 19.85
C PHE A 230 -14.94 0.28 20.14
N GLN A 231 -15.76 0.49 21.18
CA GLN A 231 -17.06 -0.17 21.28
C GLN A 231 -18.04 0.64 20.43
N GLY A 232 -18.28 0.16 19.20
CA GLY A 232 -19.42 0.59 18.42
C GLY A 232 -20.70 0.25 19.19
N THR A 233 -21.48 1.27 19.52
CA THR A 233 -22.86 1.06 19.94
C THR A 233 -23.70 0.74 18.70
N ALA A 234 -24.44 -0.35 18.81
CA ALA A 234 -25.27 -0.95 17.76
C ALA A 234 -26.40 -0.03 17.28
#